data_AF-A0A3M8BSA4-F1
#
_entry.id   AF-A0A3M8BSA4-F1
#
_cell.length_a   1.000
_cell.length_b   1.000
_cell.length_c   1.000
_cell.angle_alpha   90.00
_cell.angle_beta   90.00
_cell.angle_gamma   90.00
#
_symmetry.space_group_name_H-M   'P 1'
#
loop_
_entity.id
_entity.type
_entity.pdbx_description
1 polymer ?
#
loop_
_entity_poly.entity_id
_entity_poly.type
_entity_poly.pdbx_seq_one_letter_code
_entity_poly.pdbx_strand_id
1 'polypeptide(L)'
;MFKSKSFTWNQKWINQYESSWSIFEKFKYSNVVKSSDLLTIFTTKLCNNQKKSSWSKVDRDLLNLVNIDDDKCKAVFGVSLHSHNKNLINKLIEPYLNIDFDNNNYFRDNLTFCIQCMQNGFHSLFHQFHTITKCPFHLNPLSLECPDCKCSYSFALTDNNWSNPFCCKCGYWYADLKDRHYLDIWKNHHSEIADKNLQHWISTRERSEYYIDLRSIYRSKIVKQETPCLPLNPNNKFVVYNKKDYLGIRRFGKVEYNYNLENEIDKSTKSVQKAIVRRVRRHIIRKHRSCVIRLVRGFPDETICPFAYAYVLWRQKIDNFKQYWQVDNSKLYRYQLDSSSLENVWLSTNLSSLLTKVERAFDCNSTGLFFWILNSYYGESLLQLFKEFLIEGQPSTNRCIFVDYPQGHIETIPNIIIREVNDNSTMKKIEFLKSSHMQPSISEIIDRMECPFNQGDKLYTDLSL
;
A
#
# COMPACT_ATOMS: atom_id res chain seq x y z
N MET A 1 -9.83 -48.36 8.75
CA MET A 1 -10.44 -48.21 7.41
C MET A 1 -11.57 -47.18 7.50
N PHE A 2 -11.32 -45.92 7.12
CA PHE A 2 -12.42 -44.96 6.98
C PHE A 2 -13.21 -45.36 5.73
N LYS A 3 -14.53 -45.61 5.86
CA LYS A 3 -15.42 -45.66 4.69
C LYS A 3 -15.14 -44.41 3.86
N SER A 4 -14.88 -44.55 2.56
CA SER A 4 -14.60 -43.41 1.69
C SER A 4 -15.81 -42.48 1.76
N LYS A 5 -15.65 -41.32 2.41
CA LYS A 5 -16.68 -40.29 2.37
C LYS A 5 -16.72 -39.79 0.92
N SER A 6 -17.82 -40.02 0.23
CA SER A 6 -18.07 -39.41 -1.07
C SER A 6 -18.51 -37.96 -0.84
N PHE A 7 -17.80 -37.01 -1.42
CA PHE A 7 -18.19 -35.61 -1.42
C PHE A 7 -18.90 -35.26 -2.73
N THR A 8 -19.90 -34.37 -2.67
CA THR A 8 -20.51 -33.78 -3.86
C THR A 8 -19.60 -32.64 -4.34
N TRP A 9 -18.76 -32.92 -5.33
CA TRP A 9 -17.83 -31.96 -5.91
C TRP A 9 -17.61 -32.20 -7.40
N ASN A 10 -17.43 -31.13 -8.16
CA ASN A 10 -16.97 -31.19 -9.55
C ASN A 10 -15.72 -30.32 -9.72
N GLN A 11 -14.64 -30.92 -10.21
CA GLN A 11 -13.35 -30.24 -10.41
C GLN A 11 -13.46 -29.06 -11.39
N LYS A 12 -14.45 -29.08 -12.30
CA LYS A 12 -14.71 -28.00 -13.26
C LYS A 12 -15.35 -26.74 -12.63
N TRP A 13 -15.67 -26.77 -11.33
CA TRP A 13 -16.21 -25.59 -10.64
C TRP A 13 -15.13 -24.61 -10.19
N ILE A 14 -13.85 -24.98 -10.28
CA ILE A 14 -12.72 -24.10 -9.97
C ILE A 14 -12.36 -23.30 -11.21
N ASN A 15 -12.50 -21.99 -11.13
CA ASN A 15 -12.23 -21.07 -12.22
C ASN A 15 -10.82 -20.48 -12.15
N GLN A 16 -10.39 -19.88 -13.26
CA GLN A 16 -9.15 -19.12 -13.29
C GLN A 16 -9.25 -17.93 -12.33
N TYR A 17 -8.15 -17.69 -11.59
CA TYR A 17 -8.04 -16.62 -10.59
C TYR A 17 -8.94 -16.75 -9.35
N GLU A 18 -9.66 -17.87 -9.20
CA GLU A 18 -10.53 -18.10 -8.05
C GLU A 18 -9.73 -18.23 -6.75
N SER A 19 -10.21 -17.62 -5.66
CA SER A 19 -9.54 -17.74 -4.37
C SER A 19 -9.89 -19.03 -3.64
N SER A 20 -9.03 -19.45 -2.72
CA SER A 20 -9.30 -20.55 -1.79
C SER A 20 -10.60 -20.36 -1.00
N TRP A 21 -10.92 -19.12 -0.62
CA TRP A 21 -12.19 -18.80 0.06
C TRP A 21 -13.40 -19.21 -0.78
N SER A 22 -13.47 -18.79 -2.04
CA SER A 22 -14.58 -19.12 -2.95
C SER A 22 -14.73 -20.63 -3.13
N ILE A 23 -13.62 -21.33 -3.32
CA ILE A 23 -13.59 -22.79 -3.49
C ILE A 23 -14.17 -23.49 -2.26
N PHE A 24 -13.77 -23.08 -1.06
CA PHE A 24 -14.30 -23.64 0.18
C PHE A 24 -15.78 -23.29 0.40
N GLU A 25 -16.23 -22.08 0.07
CA GLU A 25 -17.65 -21.72 0.15
C GLU A 25 -18.52 -22.58 -0.80
N LYS A 26 -18.08 -22.80 -2.05
CA LYS A 26 -18.75 -23.73 -2.99
C LYS A 26 -18.81 -25.14 -2.43
N PHE A 27 -17.74 -25.59 -1.78
CA PHE A 27 -17.69 -26.92 -1.18
C PHE A 27 -18.63 -27.02 0.04
N LYS A 28 -18.67 -26.00 0.91
CA LYS A 28 -19.63 -25.90 2.01
C LYS A 28 -21.06 -25.99 1.51
N TYR A 29 -21.37 -25.26 0.45
CA TYR A 29 -22.70 -25.25 -0.15
C TYR A 29 -23.10 -26.63 -0.66
N SER A 30 -22.22 -27.25 -1.45
CA SER A 30 -22.51 -28.52 -2.13
C SER A 30 -22.63 -29.72 -1.18
N ASN A 31 -22.05 -29.63 0.02
CA ASN A 31 -22.00 -30.71 0.99
C ASN A 31 -22.76 -30.39 2.29
N VAL A 32 -23.36 -29.20 2.40
CA VAL A 32 -24.07 -28.72 3.60
C VAL A 32 -23.20 -28.83 4.86
N VAL A 33 -21.96 -28.36 4.76
CA VAL A 33 -20.97 -28.42 5.85
C VAL A 33 -20.55 -27.03 6.31
N LYS A 34 -20.05 -26.94 7.55
CA LYS A 34 -19.57 -25.70 8.18
C LYS A 34 -18.06 -25.55 8.05
N SER A 35 -17.53 -24.36 8.33
CA SER A 35 -16.09 -24.11 8.32
C SER A 35 -15.33 -25.00 9.33
N SER A 36 -15.95 -25.36 10.45
CA SER A 36 -15.38 -26.32 11.42
C SER A 36 -15.19 -27.73 10.85
N ASP A 37 -16.09 -28.14 9.95
CA ASP A 37 -16.00 -29.44 9.29
C ASP A 37 -14.87 -29.41 8.26
N LEU A 38 -14.73 -28.30 7.52
CA LEU A 38 -13.61 -28.10 6.59
C LEU A 38 -12.27 -28.14 7.30
N LEU A 39 -12.13 -27.50 8.47
CA LEU A 39 -10.92 -27.60 9.28
C LEU A 39 -10.63 -29.05 9.67
N THR A 40 -11.64 -29.83 10.01
CA THR A 40 -11.47 -31.26 10.35
C THR A 40 -11.09 -32.10 9.13
N ILE A 41 -11.66 -31.79 7.96
CA ILE A 41 -11.44 -32.53 6.72
C ILE A 41 -10.04 -32.21 6.16
N PHE A 42 -9.75 -30.92 5.97
CA PHE A 42 -8.65 -30.45 5.14
C PHE A 42 -7.41 -30.01 5.90
N THR A 43 -7.36 -29.97 7.24
CA THR A 43 -6.11 -29.58 7.93
C THR A 43 -5.18 -30.78 8.18
N THR A 44 -3.89 -30.49 8.33
CA THR A 44 -2.83 -31.47 8.66
C THR A 44 -2.80 -31.84 10.13
N LYS A 45 -3.34 -30.98 11.01
CA LYS A 45 -3.45 -31.26 12.44
C LYS A 45 -4.36 -32.46 12.64
N LEU A 46 -3.73 -33.61 12.88
CA LEU A 46 -4.41 -34.79 13.40
C LEU A 46 -5.13 -34.34 14.67
N CYS A 47 -6.46 -34.46 14.68
CA CYS A 47 -7.31 -34.18 15.84
C CYS A 47 -7.07 -35.20 16.97
N ASN A 48 -5.81 -35.40 17.38
CA ASN A 48 -5.44 -36.16 18.55
C ASN A 48 -5.69 -35.23 19.75
N ASN A 49 -6.96 -35.19 20.18
CA ASN A 49 -7.45 -34.63 21.45
C ASN A 49 -7.52 -33.10 21.62
N GLN A 50 -7.20 -32.28 20.62
CA GLN A 50 -7.51 -30.84 20.73
C GLN A 50 -9.03 -30.61 20.65
N LYS A 51 -9.58 -29.96 21.68
CA LYS A 51 -10.98 -29.52 21.70
C LYS A 51 -11.22 -28.60 20.49
N LYS A 52 -12.35 -28.78 19.79
CA LYS A 52 -12.75 -28.00 18.60
C LYS A 52 -12.71 -26.46 18.78
N SER A 53 -12.60 -25.95 20.01
CA SER A 53 -12.55 -24.53 20.33
C SER A 53 -11.17 -23.86 20.17
N SER A 54 -10.10 -24.57 19.81
CA SER A 54 -8.72 -24.03 19.83
C SER A 54 -8.08 -23.73 18.47
N TRP A 55 -8.84 -23.66 17.37
CA TRP A 55 -8.26 -23.34 16.05
C TRP A 55 -7.68 -21.92 16.04
N SER A 56 -6.39 -21.81 15.72
CA SER A 56 -5.64 -20.55 15.66
C SER A 56 -5.91 -19.76 14.37
N LYS A 57 -5.45 -18.49 14.29
CA LYS A 57 -5.51 -17.68 13.05
C LYS A 57 -4.80 -18.41 11.88
N VAL A 58 -3.66 -19.03 12.16
CA VAL A 58 -2.85 -19.76 11.15
C VAL A 58 -3.59 -20.98 10.61
N ASP A 59 -4.40 -21.66 11.43
CA ASP A 59 -5.20 -22.81 10.97
C ASP A 59 -6.30 -22.41 9.98
N ARG A 60 -6.70 -21.13 10.00
CA ARG A 60 -7.79 -20.59 9.19
C ARG A 60 -7.29 -19.71 8.04
N ASP A 61 -5.97 -19.62 7.85
CA ASP A 61 -5.35 -18.77 6.85
C ASP A 61 -5.59 -19.32 5.43
N LEU A 62 -6.40 -18.59 4.65
CA LEU A 62 -6.75 -18.94 3.29
C LEU A 62 -5.81 -18.33 2.23
N LEU A 63 -4.88 -17.47 2.64
CA LEU A 63 -3.88 -16.86 1.79
C LEU A 63 -2.63 -17.73 1.72
N ASN A 64 -2.08 -18.13 2.85
CA ASN A 64 -0.85 -18.93 2.89
C ASN A 64 -1.11 -20.44 2.97
N LEU A 65 -2.31 -20.83 3.43
CA LEU A 65 -2.74 -22.22 3.54
C LEU A 65 -1.83 -23.10 4.42
N VAL A 66 -1.07 -22.50 5.34
CA VAL A 66 0.04 -23.15 6.09
C VAL A 66 -0.35 -24.49 6.72
N ASN A 67 -1.55 -24.59 7.30
CA ASN A 67 -2.01 -25.79 7.99
C ASN A 67 -3.07 -26.59 7.21
N ILE A 68 -3.30 -26.24 5.94
CA ILE A 68 -4.17 -26.99 5.04
C ILE A 68 -3.35 -28.12 4.41
N ASP A 69 -3.91 -29.33 4.40
CA ASP A 69 -3.33 -30.53 3.82
C ASP A 69 -3.59 -30.53 2.31
N ASP A 70 -2.54 -30.26 1.54
CA ASP A 70 -2.63 -30.15 0.09
C ASP A 70 -2.98 -31.47 -0.59
N ASP A 71 -2.61 -32.62 -0.01
CA ASP A 71 -2.89 -33.92 -0.62
C ASP A 71 -4.36 -34.30 -0.45
N LYS A 72 -4.96 -33.97 0.70
CA LYS A 72 -6.42 -34.04 0.87
C LYS A 72 -7.13 -33.09 -0.08
N CYS A 73 -6.62 -31.87 -0.26
CA CYS A 73 -7.17 -30.92 -1.22
C CYS A 73 -7.09 -31.46 -2.65
N LYS A 74 -5.95 -32.02 -3.09
CA LYS A 74 -5.81 -32.65 -4.41
C LYS A 74 -6.78 -33.80 -4.59
N ALA A 75 -6.93 -34.66 -3.58
CA ALA A 75 -7.81 -35.83 -3.65
C ALA A 75 -9.28 -35.43 -3.85
N VAL A 76 -9.73 -34.33 -3.22
CA VAL A 76 -11.12 -33.86 -3.31
C VAL A 76 -11.32 -32.93 -4.51
N PHE A 77 -10.47 -31.91 -4.64
CA PHE A 77 -10.62 -30.83 -5.61
C PHE A 77 -10.02 -31.13 -6.98
N GLY A 78 -9.18 -32.16 -7.10
CA GLY A 78 -8.45 -32.49 -8.33
C GLY A 78 -7.26 -31.58 -8.62
N VAL A 79 -6.99 -30.60 -7.76
CA VAL A 79 -5.90 -29.62 -7.93
C VAL A 79 -5.20 -29.35 -6.59
N SER A 80 -3.91 -29.03 -6.65
CA SER A 80 -3.16 -28.52 -5.50
C SER A 80 -3.61 -27.10 -5.20
N LEU A 81 -4.30 -26.91 -4.08
CA LEU A 81 -4.76 -25.58 -3.69
C LEU A 81 -3.58 -24.68 -3.33
N HIS A 82 -2.50 -25.24 -2.77
CA HIS A 82 -1.25 -24.52 -2.52
C HIS A 82 -0.63 -24.01 -3.81
N SER A 83 -0.49 -24.86 -4.83
CA SER A 83 0.11 -24.49 -6.10
C SER A 83 -0.76 -23.47 -6.84
N HIS A 84 -2.08 -23.66 -6.81
CA HIS A 84 -3.04 -22.72 -7.38
C HIS A 84 -2.91 -21.34 -6.73
N ASN A 85 -2.99 -21.27 -5.39
CA ASN A 85 -2.94 -19.99 -4.68
C ASN A 85 -1.56 -19.33 -4.83
N LYS A 86 -0.47 -20.09 -4.69
CA LYS A 86 0.90 -19.59 -4.89
C LYS A 86 1.11 -19.06 -6.30
N ASN A 87 0.55 -19.70 -7.34
CA ASN A 87 0.62 -19.19 -8.71
C ASN A 87 -0.06 -17.82 -8.84
N LEU A 88 -1.24 -17.64 -8.23
CA LEU A 88 -1.97 -16.38 -8.25
C LEU A 88 -1.26 -15.28 -7.46
N ILE A 89 -0.74 -15.60 -6.27
CA ILE A 89 0.07 -14.69 -5.46
C ILE A 89 1.32 -14.27 -6.25
N ASN A 90 2.05 -15.23 -6.83
CA ASN A 90 3.23 -14.94 -7.63
C ASN A 90 2.89 -14.06 -8.83
N LYS A 91 1.80 -14.30 -9.57
CA LYS A 91 1.39 -13.39 -10.66
C LYS A 91 1.19 -11.94 -10.22
N LEU A 92 0.81 -11.70 -8.97
CA LEU A 92 0.62 -10.36 -8.42
C LEU A 92 1.90 -9.79 -7.80
N ILE A 93 2.66 -10.62 -7.07
CA ILE A 93 3.83 -10.20 -6.30
C ILE A 93 5.12 -10.30 -7.10
N GLU A 94 5.31 -11.29 -7.98
CA GLU A 94 6.59 -11.58 -8.68
C GLU A 94 7.24 -10.35 -9.34
N PRO A 95 6.50 -9.38 -9.90
CA PRO A 95 7.12 -8.16 -10.42
C PRO A 95 7.76 -7.29 -9.31
N TYR A 96 7.25 -7.37 -8.08
CA TYR A 96 7.90 -6.78 -6.92
C TYR A 96 9.10 -7.65 -6.52
N LEU A 97 10.27 -7.02 -6.39
CA LEU A 97 11.56 -7.66 -6.14
C LEU A 97 11.61 -8.61 -4.94
N ASN A 98 12.42 -9.70 -5.09
CA ASN A 98 12.80 -10.79 -4.17
C ASN A 98 13.20 -10.38 -2.74
N ILE A 99 12.32 -9.66 -2.06
CA ILE A 99 12.52 -9.10 -0.73
C ILE A 99 11.58 -9.85 0.18
N ASP A 100 12.11 -10.58 1.18
CA ASP A 100 11.39 -11.39 2.17
C ASP A 100 9.89 -11.07 2.25
N PHE A 101 9.11 -11.84 1.50
CA PHE A 101 7.71 -11.53 1.24
C PHE A 101 6.84 -12.10 2.34
N ASP A 102 6.48 -11.25 3.29
CA ASP A 102 5.25 -11.50 4.04
C ASP A 102 4.06 -11.07 3.16
N ASN A 103 3.31 -12.06 2.67
CA ASN A 103 2.10 -11.86 1.87
C ASN A 103 1.09 -10.95 2.59
N ASN A 104 1.09 -10.91 3.92
CA ASN A 104 0.22 -10.05 4.71
C ASN A 104 0.45 -8.55 4.45
N ASN A 105 1.62 -8.16 3.92
CA ASN A 105 1.88 -6.77 3.55
C ASN A 105 1.16 -6.36 2.25
N TYR A 106 0.82 -7.33 1.40
CA TYR A 106 0.28 -7.09 0.06
C TYR A 106 -1.18 -7.48 -0.08
N PHE A 107 -1.69 -8.34 0.81
CA PHE A 107 -3.06 -8.84 0.79
C PHE A 107 -3.83 -8.43 2.04
N ARG A 108 -5.12 -8.12 1.87
CA ARG A 108 -6.02 -7.70 2.95
C ARG A 108 -6.37 -8.87 3.86
N ASP A 109 -6.48 -8.58 5.15
CA ASP A 109 -6.97 -9.54 6.17
C ASP A 109 -8.50 -9.74 6.06
N ASN A 110 -9.21 -8.70 5.61
CA ASN A 110 -10.66 -8.70 5.43
C ASN A 110 -11.04 -9.09 4.00
N LEU A 111 -12.08 -9.92 3.86
CA LEU A 111 -12.62 -10.31 2.55
C LEU A 111 -13.17 -9.07 1.84
N THR A 112 -12.40 -8.62 0.86
CA THR A 112 -12.81 -7.61 -0.12
C THR A 112 -13.39 -8.30 -1.36
N PHE A 113 -14.55 -7.87 -1.87
CA PHE A 113 -15.24 -8.60 -2.93
C PHE A 113 -15.95 -7.69 -3.93
N CYS A 114 -16.27 -8.22 -5.11
CA CYS A 114 -17.16 -7.60 -6.07
C CYS A 114 -18.55 -8.21 -5.97
N ILE A 115 -19.59 -7.39 -5.83
CA ILE A 115 -20.99 -7.87 -5.71
C ILE A 115 -21.37 -8.74 -6.93
N GLN A 116 -21.01 -8.33 -8.15
CA GLN A 116 -21.33 -9.07 -9.38
C GLN A 116 -20.59 -10.42 -9.47
N CYS A 117 -19.35 -10.51 -8.97
CA CYS A 117 -18.65 -11.79 -8.84
C CYS A 117 -19.37 -12.70 -7.84
N MET A 118 -19.70 -12.15 -6.67
CA MET A 118 -20.33 -12.90 -5.59
C MET A 118 -21.71 -13.42 -5.97
N GLN A 119 -22.46 -12.71 -6.82
CA GLN A 119 -23.73 -13.18 -7.40
C GLN A 119 -23.61 -14.49 -8.19
N ASN A 120 -22.44 -14.74 -8.77
CA ASN A 120 -22.14 -15.97 -9.48
C ASN A 120 -21.52 -17.05 -8.58
N GLY A 121 -21.52 -16.84 -7.25
CA GLY A 121 -20.81 -17.70 -6.31
C GLY A 121 -19.30 -17.75 -6.57
N PHE A 122 -18.72 -16.64 -7.07
CA PHE A 122 -17.30 -16.54 -7.39
C PHE A 122 -16.64 -15.42 -6.60
N HIS A 123 -15.42 -15.67 -6.15
CA HIS A 123 -14.53 -14.65 -5.62
C HIS A 123 -13.10 -14.90 -6.08
N SER A 124 -12.45 -13.87 -6.62
CA SER A 124 -11.05 -13.95 -7.08
C SER A 124 -10.05 -13.55 -6.00
N LEU A 125 -8.87 -14.20 -5.99
CA LEU A 125 -7.77 -13.79 -5.12
C LEU A 125 -7.31 -12.35 -5.39
N PHE A 126 -7.49 -11.86 -6.62
CA PHE A 126 -7.14 -10.49 -6.99
C PHE A 126 -7.88 -9.44 -6.17
N HIS A 127 -9.10 -9.73 -5.70
CA HIS A 127 -9.83 -8.80 -4.84
C HIS A 127 -9.14 -8.57 -3.49
N GLN A 128 -8.33 -9.52 -3.02
CA GLN A 128 -7.61 -9.40 -1.75
C GLN A 128 -6.34 -8.56 -1.88
N PHE A 129 -5.85 -8.29 -3.08
CA PHE A 129 -4.61 -7.54 -3.27
C PHE A 129 -4.82 -6.05 -3.01
N HIS A 130 -4.07 -5.45 -2.08
CA HIS A 130 -4.26 -4.05 -1.65
C HIS A 130 -4.23 -3.06 -2.81
N THR A 131 -3.49 -3.37 -3.87
CA THR A 131 -3.33 -2.47 -5.01
C THR A 131 -4.53 -2.47 -5.95
N ILE A 132 -5.42 -3.44 -5.83
CA ILE A 132 -6.62 -3.57 -6.65
C ILE A 132 -7.78 -3.02 -5.84
N THR A 133 -8.37 -1.91 -6.30
CA THR A 133 -9.54 -1.23 -5.68
C THR A 133 -10.82 -1.42 -6.46
N LYS A 134 -10.71 -1.79 -7.74
CA LYS A 134 -11.80 -2.10 -8.63
C LYS A 134 -11.72 -3.57 -9.01
N CYS A 135 -12.87 -4.20 -9.19
CA CYS A 135 -12.94 -5.56 -9.69
C CYS A 135 -12.26 -5.64 -11.06
N PRO A 136 -11.29 -6.54 -11.27
CA PRO A 136 -10.60 -6.62 -12.55
C PRO A 136 -11.46 -7.21 -13.68
N PHE A 137 -12.59 -7.82 -13.34
CA PHE A 137 -13.53 -8.43 -14.28
C PHE A 137 -14.68 -7.46 -14.64
N HIS A 138 -15.19 -6.70 -13.66
CA HIS A 138 -16.37 -5.84 -13.84
C HIS A 138 -16.07 -4.33 -13.76
N LEU A 139 -14.84 -3.94 -13.42
CA LEU A 139 -14.37 -2.55 -13.26
C LEU A 139 -15.11 -1.70 -12.21
N ASN A 140 -16.01 -2.30 -11.45
CA ASN A 140 -16.72 -1.66 -10.34
C ASN A 140 -15.85 -1.60 -9.07
N PRO A 141 -16.03 -0.61 -8.18
CA PRO A 141 -15.37 -0.59 -6.88
C PRO A 141 -15.59 -1.88 -6.08
N LEU A 142 -14.56 -2.34 -5.40
CA LEU A 142 -14.68 -3.47 -4.48
C LEU A 142 -15.35 -3.03 -3.17
N SER A 143 -16.10 -3.95 -2.56
CA SER A 143 -16.79 -3.79 -1.29
C SER A 143 -16.06 -4.54 -0.18
N LEU A 144 -16.07 -3.96 1.04
CA LEU A 144 -15.51 -4.56 2.26
C LEU A 144 -16.61 -5.03 3.23
N GLU A 145 -17.84 -4.63 2.96
CA GLU A 145 -18.96 -4.73 3.88
C GLU A 145 -20.20 -5.19 3.14
N CYS A 146 -21.10 -5.81 3.89
CA CYS A 146 -22.43 -6.11 3.38
C CYS A 146 -23.18 -4.85 2.93
N PRO A 147 -23.86 -4.87 1.78
CA PRO A 147 -24.67 -3.72 1.36
C PRO A 147 -25.80 -3.41 2.33
N ASP A 148 -26.30 -4.41 3.06
CA ASP A 148 -27.42 -4.32 4.00
C ASP A 148 -26.97 -4.02 5.44
N CYS A 149 -26.36 -4.98 6.16
CA CYS A 149 -25.93 -4.80 7.57
C CYS A 149 -24.67 -3.94 7.78
N LYS A 150 -23.93 -3.59 6.72
CA LYS A 150 -22.56 -3.01 6.78
C LYS A 150 -21.51 -3.83 7.54
N CYS A 151 -21.81 -5.08 7.86
CA CYS A 151 -20.89 -5.95 8.56
C CYS A 151 -19.77 -6.45 7.63
N SER A 152 -18.54 -6.47 8.13
CA SER A 152 -17.34 -6.92 7.41
C SER A 152 -17.05 -8.41 7.66
N TYR A 153 -16.21 -8.99 6.79
CA TYR A 153 -15.88 -10.41 6.83
C TYR A 153 -14.38 -10.62 6.84
N SER A 154 -13.91 -11.63 7.57
CA SER A 154 -12.49 -12.03 7.54
C SER A 154 -12.21 -12.91 6.32
N PHE A 155 -11.06 -12.72 5.67
CA PHE A 155 -10.55 -13.63 4.63
C PHE A 155 -9.93 -14.87 5.28
N ALA A 156 -10.76 -15.65 5.97
CA ALA A 156 -10.36 -16.82 6.73
C ALA A 156 -11.44 -17.90 6.70
N LEU A 157 -11.05 -19.13 7.06
CA LEU A 157 -11.98 -20.25 7.14
C LEU A 157 -12.83 -20.16 8.42
N THR A 158 -13.91 -19.37 8.35
CA THR A 158 -14.81 -19.11 9.48
C THR A 158 -16.23 -18.84 9.01
N ASP A 159 -17.22 -19.21 9.82
CA ASP A 159 -18.63 -18.87 9.59
C ASP A 159 -19.03 -17.56 10.32
N ASN A 160 -18.07 -16.83 10.89
CA ASN A 160 -18.34 -15.54 11.51
C ASN A 160 -18.93 -14.56 10.48
N ASN A 161 -20.09 -13.98 10.81
CA ASN A 161 -20.87 -13.08 9.95
C ASN A 161 -21.47 -13.73 8.68
N TRP A 162 -21.35 -15.05 8.51
CA TRP A 162 -22.01 -15.82 7.44
C TRP A 162 -23.12 -16.69 8.03
N SER A 163 -24.31 -16.68 7.41
CA SER A 163 -25.37 -17.63 7.77
C SER A 163 -25.28 -18.90 6.92
N ASN A 164 -24.96 -18.73 5.65
CA ASN A 164 -24.75 -19.77 4.65
C ASN A 164 -23.63 -19.33 3.69
N PRO A 165 -23.10 -20.24 2.86
CA PRO A 165 -22.17 -19.86 1.79
C PRO A 165 -22.77 -18.77 0.91
N PHE A 166 -22.02 -17.70 0.70
CA PHE A 166 -22.47 -16.51 -0.03
C PHE A 166 -23.75 -15.86 0.54
N CYS A 167 -24.05 -16.03 1.83
CA CYS A 167 -25.15 -15.37 2.52
C CYS A 167 -24.69 -14.73 3.83
N CYS A 168 -24.89 -13.42 3.94
CA CYS A 168 -24.60 -12.68 5.16
C CYS A 168 -25.44 -13.21 6.34
N LYS A 169 -24.95 -13.07 7.56
CA LYS A 169 -25.71 -13.38 8.78
C LYS A 169 -27.01 -12.56 8.91
N CYS A 170 -27.09 -11.38 8.29
CA CYS A 170 -28.33 -10.59 8.24
C CYS A 170 -29.38 -11.14 7.26
N GLY A 171 -29.05 -12.16 6.46
CA GLY A 171 -29.95 -12.74 5.46
C GLY A 171 -29.77 -12.20 4.04
N TYR A 172 -28.91 -11.19 3.83
CA TYR A 172 -28.56 -10.74 2.49
C TYR A 172 -27.86 -11.86 1.70
N TRP A 173 -28.50 -12.34 0.64
CA TRP A 173 -27.94 -13.32 -0.28
C TRP A 173 -27.12 -12.62 -1.35
N TYR A 174 -25.85 -12.98 -1.46
CA TYR A 174 -25.03 -12.52 -2.56
C TYR A 174 -25.34 -13.29 -3.83
N ALA A 175 -25.37 -14.62 -3.73
CA ALA A 175 -25.76 -15.52 -4.82
C ALA A 175 -27.10 -16.19 -4.50
N ASP A 176 -28.02 -16.20 -5.46
CA ASP A 176 -29.19 -17.06 -5.38
C ASP A 176 -28.84 -18.44 -5.94
N LEU A 177 -28.48 -19.35 -5.03
CA LEU A 177 -28.05 -20.71 -5.38
C LEU A 177 -29.17 -21.74 -5.23
N LYS A 178 -30.42 -21.30 -4.98
CA LYS A 178 -31.54 -22.18 -4.60
C LYS A 178 -31.91 -23.19 -5.69
N ASP A 179 -31.65 -22.86 -6.96
CA ASP A 179 -31.90 -23.75 -8.09
C ASP A 179 -30.64 -24.50 -8.52
N ARG A 180 -30.80 -25.71 -9.07
CA ARG A 180 -29.70 -26.55 -9.61
C ARG A 180 -28.86 -25.86 -10.70
N HIS A 181 -29.25 -24.67 -11.13
CA HIS A 181 -28.51 -23.79 -12.04
C HIS A 181 -27.13 -23.38 -11.52
N TYR A 182 -26.83 -23.47 -10.21
CA TYR A 182 -25.49 -23.19 -9.71
C TYR A 182 -24.41 -24.09 -10.36
N LEU A 183 -24.80 -25.31 -10.77
CA LEU A 183 -23.92 -26.25 -11.47
C LEU A 183 -23.41 -25.66 -12.80
N ASP A 184 -24.29 -24.98 -13.52
CA ASP A 184 -23.98 -24.33 -14.79
C ASP A 184 -23.28 -22.99 -14.57
N ILE A 185 -23.73 -22.20 -13.59
CA ILE A 185 -23.13 -20.90 -13.25
C ILE A 185 -21.66 -21.07 -12.89
N TRP A 186 -21.32 -22.01 -12.01
CA TRP A 186 -19.92 -22.20 -11.59
C TRP A 186 -19.02 -22.77 -12.67
N LYS A 187 -19.58 -23.56 -13.58
CA LYS A 187 -18.85 -24.17 -14.69
C LYS A 187 -18.60 -23.19 -15.83
N ASN A 188 -19.53 -22.26 -16.04
CA ASN A 188 -19.51 -21.31 -17.17
C ASN A 188 -19.09 -19.90 -16.72
N HIS A 189 -18.55 -19.74 -15.51
CA HIS A 189 -18.07 -18.44 -15.05
C HIS A 189 -16.78 -18.06 -15.78
N HIS A 190 -16.90 -17.23 -16.80
CA HIS A 190 -15.75 -16.72 -17.56
C HIS A 190 -15.12 -15.52 -16.84
N SER A 191 -14.00 -15.77 -16.15
CA SER A 191 -13.22 -14.75 -15.45
C SER A 191 -12.24 -14.03 -16.38
N GLU A 192 -12.71 -13.51 -17.52
CA GLU A 192 -11.88 -12.69 -18.39
C GLU A 192 -11.57 -11.34 -17.72
N ILE A 193 -10.29 -10.96 -17.69
CA ILE A 193 -9.86 -9.71 -17.09
C ILE A 193 -10.20 -8.56 -18.03
N ALA A 194 -11.15 -7.72 -17.62
CA ALA A 194 -11.51 -6.49 -18.31
C ALA A 194 -10.47 -5.37 -18.09
N ASP A 195 -9.80 -5.35 -16.93
CA ASP A 195 -8.75 -4.39 -16.61
C ASP A 195 -7.50 -4.65 -17.45
N LYS A 196 -7.31 -3.84 -18.50
CA LYS A 196 -6.17 -3.97 -19.43
C LYS A 196 -4.82 -3.78 -18.75
N ASN A 197 -4.73 -2.95 -17.70
CA ASN A 197 -3.48 -2.75 -16.98
C ASN A 197 -3.13 -3.99 -16.15
N LEU A 198 -4.09 -4.55 -15.44
CA LEU A 198 -3.87 -5.80 -14.71
C LEU A 198 -3.61 -6.97 -15.66
N GLN A 199 -4.36 -7.05 -16.77
CA GLN A 199 -4.16 -8.08 -17.78
C GLN A 199 -2.74 -8.00 -18.34
N HIS A 200 -2.28 -6.80 -18.71
CA HIS A 200 -0.92 -6.56 -19.15
C HIS A 200 0.08 -7.00 -18.06
N TRP A 201 -0.08 -6.49 -16.83
CA TRP A 201 0.76 -6.81 -15.67
C TRP A 201 0.97 -8.31 -15.46
N ILE A 202 -0.10 -9.11 -15.47
CA ILE A 202 0.02 -10.56 -15.25
C ILE A 202 0.46 -11.33 -16.51
N SER A 203 0.37 -10.73 -17.69
CA SER A 203 0.70 -11.37 -18.97
C SER A 203 2.15 -11.14 -19.40
N THR A 204 2.75 -10.02 -18.99
CA THR A 204 4.13 -9.66 -19.33
C THR A 204 5.08 -10.62 -18.61
N ARG A 205 5.41 -11.72 -19.27
CA ARG A 205 6.36 -12.75 -18.80
C ARG A 205 7.83 -12.36 -18.97
N GLU A 206 8.11 -11.28 -19.69
CA GLU A 206 9.47 -10.77 -19.85
C GLU A 206 9.91 -10.06 -18.56
N ARG A 207 10.38 -10.91 -17.65
CA ARG A 207 10.84 -10.69 -16.26
C ARG A 207 12.12 -9.84 -16.16
N SER A 208 12.36 -8.96 -17.11
CA SER A 208 13.51 -8.04 -17.06
C SER A 208 13.26 -6.82 -16.18
N GLU A 209 12.00 -6.53 -15.86
CA GLU A 209 11.63 -5.35 -15.08
C GLU A 209 11.34 -5.69 -13.63
N TYR A 210 12.22 -5.22 -12.76
CA TYR A 210 12.12 -5.36 -11.31
C TYR A 210 11.45 -4.14 -10.70
N TYR A 211 10.39 -4.29 -9.91
CA TYR A 211 9.71 -3.17 -9.24
C TYR A 211 10.01 -3.15 -7.74
N ILE A 212 10.43 -2.01 -7.17
CA ILE A 212 10.46 -1.80 -5.72
C ILE A 212 9.23 -0.99 -5.31
N ASP A 213 8.29 -1.61 -4.58
CA ASP A 213 7.29 -0.85 -3.82
C ASP A 213 7.89 -0.42 -2.49
N LEU A 214 8.19 0.88 -2.37
CA LEU A 214 8.77 1.43 -1.15
C LEU A 214 7.80 1.39 0.04
N ARG A 215 6.48 1.29 -0.16
CA ARG A 215 5.51 1.16 0.94
C ARG A 215 5.59 -0.19 1.65
N SER A 216 5.96 -1.25 0.93
CA SER A 216 6.16 -2.59 1.50
C SER A 216 7.23 -2.59 2.61
N ILE A 217 8.18 -1.65 2.55
CA ILE A 217 9.24 -1.47 3.54
C ILE A 217 8.66 -1.05 4.89
N TYR A 218 7.64 -0.18 4.86
CA TYR A 218 7.05 0.42 6.05
C TYR A 218 5.91 -0.39 6.67
N ARG A 219 5.17 -1.16 5.86
CA ARG A 219 4.05 -1.98 6.36
C ARG A 219 4.47 -3.05 7.38
N SER A 220 5.73 -3.52 7.32
CA SER A 220 6.22 -4.60 8.16
C SER A 220 6.22 -4.31 9.68
N LYS A 221 6.05 -3.05 10.12
CA LYS A 221 6.20 -2.70 11.54
C LYS A 221 5.09 -1.88 12.21
N ILE A 222 4.23 -1.10 11.53
CA ILE A 222 3.50 -0.03 12.25
C ILE A 222 1.96 0.08 12.11
N VAL A 223 1.23 -0.24 11.02
CA VAL A 223 -0.27 -0.06 11.04
C VAL A 223 -1.04 -1.02 10.11
N LYS A 224 -2.20 -1.51 10.59
CA LYS A 224 -3.22 -2.34 9.91
C LYS A 224 -4.26 -1.53 9.08
N GLN A 225 -3.96 -0.31 8.64
CA GLN A 225 -4.93 0.52 7.90
C GLN A 225 -4.79 0.33 6.39
N GLU A 226 -5.93 0.10 5.74
CA GLU A 226 -6.07 -0.35 4.35
C GLU A 226 -6.04 0.83 3.37
N THR A 227 -4.88 1.44 3.14
CA THR A 227 -4.74 2.38 2.02
C THR A 227 -4.44 1.61 0.74
N PRO A 228 -5.24 1.73 -0.32
CA PRO A 228 -4.97 0.99 -1.54
C PRO A 228 -3.71 1.50 -2.23
N CYS A 229 -2.95 0.59 -2.83
CA CYS A 229 -2.12 0.99 -3.96
C CYS A 229 -3.02 0.97 -5.21
N LEU A 230 -2.58 1.50 -6.34
CA LEU A 230 -3.27 1.28 -7.61
C LEU A 230 -2.29 0.57 -8.55
N PRO A 231 -2.77 -0.28 -9.49
CA PRO A 231 -1.93 -0.70 -10.59
C PRO A 231 -1.41 0.55 -11.31
N LEU A 232 -0.13 0.51 -11.70
CA LEU A 232 0.52 1.58 -12.43
C LEU A 232 -0.32 1.90 -13.69
N ASN A 233 -0.71 3.16 -13.85
CA ASN A 233 -1.26 3.63 -15.11
C ASN A 233 -0.08 3.73 -16.10
N PRO A 234 -0.08 3.03 -17.23
CA PRO A 234 0.98 3.13 -18.24
C PRO A 234 1.09 4.55 -18.84
N ASN A 235 0.06 5.40 -18.66
CA ASN A 235 0.09 6.80 -19.07
C ASN A 235 0.68 7.75 -18.00
N ASN A 236 1.14 7.23 -16.85
CA ASN A 236 1.82 8.07 -15.87
C ASN A 236 3.09 8.68 -16.49
N LYS A 237 3.33 9.97 -16.25
CA LYS A 237 4.56 10.63 -16.72
C LYS A 237 5.77 9.97 -16.07
N PHE A 238 6.59 9.33 -16.89
CA PHE A 238 7.83 8.69 -16.50
C PHE A 238 8.92 9.75 -16.37
N VAL A 239 9.58 9.83 -15.22
CA VAL A 239 10.88 10.49 -15.15
C VAL A 239 11.94 9.42 -15.34
N VAL A 240 12.50 9.42 -16.54
CA VAL A 240 13.57 8.51 -16.96
C VAL A 240 14.90 9.14 -16.61
N TYR A 241 15.72 8.45 -15.83
CA TYR A 241 17.10 8.85 -15.58
C TYR A 241 18.06 7.88 -16.26
N ASN A 242 19.01 8.43 -17.00
CA ASN A 242 19.99 7.66 -17.76
C ASN A 242 21.21 7.37 -16.89
N LYS A 243 21.90 6.25 -17.15
CA LYS A 243 23.12 5.87 -16.45
C LYS A 243 24.17 6.98 -16.39
N LYS A 244 24.25 7.78 -17.46
CA LYS A 244 25.17 8.93 -17.56
C LYS A 244 24.93 10.00 -16.48
N ASP A 245 23.71 10.12 -15.96
CA ASP A 245 23.34 11.14 -14.97
C ASP A 245 23.97 10.86 -13.58
N TYR A 246 24.42 9.63 -13.33
CA TYR A 246 25.03 9.23 -12.05
C TYR A 246 26.44 8.61 -12.18
N LEU A 247 27.01 8.54 -13.39
CA LEU A 247 28.37 8.02 -13.61
C LEU A 247 29.49 8.92 -13.04
N GLY A 248 29.20 10.17 -12.68
CA GLY A 248 30.14 11.06 -11.99
C GLY A 248 30.31 10.79 -10.49
N ILE A 249 29.61 9.80 -9.94
CA ILE A 249 29.54 9.58 -8.49
C ILE A 249 30.56 8.51 -8.06
N ARG A 250 31.44 8.86 -7.11
CA ARG A 250 32.55 8.03 -6.62
C ARG A 250 32.05 6.63 -6.24
N ARG A 251 32.70 5.58 -6.78
CA ARG A 251 32.55 4.21 -6.28
C ARG A 251 33.16 4.17 -4.89
N PHE A 252 32.38 3.75 -3.90
CA PHE A 252 32.97 3.38 -2.62
C PHE A 252 33.73 2.06 -2.86
N GLY A 253 35.01 2.04 -2.50
CA GLY A 253 35.71 0.76 -2.34
C GLY A 253 35.00 -0.07 -1.27
N LYS A 254 35.38 -1.34 -1.11
CA LYS A 254 35.01 -2.14 0.06
C LYS A 254 35.56 -1.45 1.33
N VAL A 255 34.85 -0.47 1.86
CA VAL A 255 35.26 0.39 2.99
C VAL A 255 34.41 0.03 4.20
N GLU A 256 35.04 0.08 5.38
CA GLU A 256 34.46 0.01 6.72
C GLU A 256 33.08 0.70 6.77
N TYR A 257 32.03 -0.13 6.87
CA TYR A 257 30.74 0.13 6.22
C TYR A 257 29.77 1.05 6.97
N ASN A 258 29.94 1.31 8.28
CA ASN A 258 28.85 1.92 9.06
C ASN A 258 28.97 3.44 9.27
N TYR A 259 30.08 3.95 9.81
CA TYR A 259 30.08 5.36 10.26
C TYR A 259 30.08 6.38 9.12
N ASN A 260 30.77 6.08 8.01
CA ASN A 260 30.84 7.01 6.88
C ASN A 260 29.53 7.07 6.09
N LEU A 261 28.83 5.95 5.94
CA LEU A 261 27.59 5.88 5.17
C LEU A 261 26.46 6.65 5.86
N GLU A 262 26.28 6.46 7.17
CA GLU A 262 25.28 7.19 7.97
C GLU A 262 25.48 8.71 7.90
N ASN A 263 26.73 9.17 7.99
CA ASN A 263 27.05 10.59 7.86
C ASN A 263 26.76 11.15 6.46
N GLU A 264 27.05 10.39 5.40
CA GLU A 264 26.76 10.82 4.03
C GLU A 264 25.24 10.82 3.76
N ILE A 265 24.50 9.86 4.30
CA ILE A 265 23.03 9.84 4.34
C ILE A 265 22.49 11.08 5.04
N ASP A 266 22.97 11.40 6.24
CA ASP A 266 22.52 12.56 7.00
C ASP A 266 22.77 13.87 6.22
N LYS A 267 23.98 14.04 5.68
CA LYS A 267 24.32 15.20 4.84
C LYS A 267 23.42 15.30 3.61
N SER A 268 23.23 14.19 2.90
CA SER A 268 22.46 14.13 1.66
C SER A 268 20.98 14.44 1.92
N THR A 269 20.37 13.81 2.92
CA THR A 269 18.98 14.06 3.32
C THR A 269 18.78 15.49 3.85
N LYS A 270 19.68 16.03 4.69
CA LYS A 270 19.65 17.45 5.11
C LYS A 270 19.72 18.41 3.92
N SER A 271 20.51 18.08 2.90
CA SER A 271 20.59 18.87 1.67
C SER A 271 19.25 18.89 0.92
N VAL A 272 18.62 17.73 0.73
CA VAL A 272 17.28 17.60 0.13
C VAL A 272 16.24 18.37 0.94
N GLN A 273 16.21 18.20 2.26
CA GLN A 273 15.30 18.91 3.16
C GLN A 273 15.44 20.43 3.01
N LYS A 274 16.67 20.97 3.05
CA LYS A 274 16.94 22.40 2.83
C LYS A 274 16.45 22.86 1.45
N ALA A 275 16.62 22.04 0.41
CA ALA A 275 16.15 22.35 -0.94
C ALA A 275 14.61 22.40 -1.03
N ILE A 276 13.92 21.41 -0.47
CA ILE A 276 12.46 21.33 -0.43
C ILE A 276 11.88 22.49 0.39
N VAL A 277 12.42 22.76 1.58
CA VAL A 277 12.03 23.89 2.43
C VAL A 277 12.18 25.22 1.68
N ARG A 278 13.31 25.42 0.99
CA ARG A 278 13.52 26.62 0.17
C ARG A 278 12.49 26.73 -0.95
N ARG A 279 12.16 25.62 -1.63
CA ARG A 279 11.15 25.58 -2.70
C ARG A 279 9.77 25.93 -2.16
N VAL A 280 9.29 25.25 -1.11
CA VAL A 280 8.01 25.53 -0.44
C VAL A 280 7.96 27.00 0.01
N ARG A 281 9.03 27.50 0.63
CA ARG A 281 9.11 28.88 1.10
C ARG A 281 8.98 29.89 -0.05
N ARG A 282 9.67 29.65 -1.16
CA ARG A 282 9.73 30.58 -2.31
C ARG A 282 8.43 30.60 -3.12
N HIS A 283 7.84 29.43 -3.34
CA HIS A 283 6.71 29.30 -4.27
C HIS A 283 5.35 29.36 -3.59
N ILE A 284 5.24 28.89 -2.35
CA ILE A 284 3.96 28.81 -1.62
C ILE A 284 3.94 29.88 -0.53
N ILE A 285 4.89 29.83 0.41
CA ILE A 285 4.85 30.67 1.62
C ILE A 285 5.25 32.14 1.37
N ARG A 286 5.83 32.47 0.22
CA ARG A 286 6.22 33.84 -0.12
C ARG A 286 5.06 34.83 0.02
N LYS A 287 3.84 34.45 -0.40
CA LYS A 287 2.62 35.27 -0.27
C LYS A 287 2.00 35.24 1.13
N HIS A 288 2.44 34.32 2.00
CA HIS A 288 1.92 34.13 3.36
C HIS A 288 2.98 34.41 4.43
N ARG A 289 4.05 35.14 4.09
CA ARG A 289 5.16 35.43 5.02
C ARG A 289 4.68 36.19 6.26
N SER A 290 3.81 37.17 6.10
CA SER A 290 3.20 37.91 7.21
C SER A 290 2.36 36.98 8.10
N CYS A 291 1.62 36.04 7.51
CA CYS A 291 0.82 35.06 8.23
C CYS A 291 1.69 34.13 9.08
N VAL A 292 2.83 33.65 8.54
CA VAL A 292 3.80 32.84 9.29
C VAL A 292 4.40 33.64 10.45
N ILE A 293 4.79 34.89 10.22
CA ILE A 293 5.34 35.76 11.27
C ILE A 293 4.32 35.96 12.39
N ARG A 294 3.05 36.21 12.04
CA ARG A 294 1.98 36.39 13.02
C ARG A 294 1.74 35.10 13.81
N LEU A 295 1.71 33.94 13.15
CA LEU A 295 1.53 32.65 13.82
C LEU A 295 2.68 32.32 14.78
N VAL A 296 3.92 32.59 14.39
CA VAL A 296 5.11 32.26 15.20
C VAL A 296 5.33 33.24 16.36
N ARG A 297 4.95 34.52 16.20
CA ARG A 297 5.26 35.58 17.18
C ARG A 297 4.06 36.06 18.01
N GLY A 298 2.84 35.79 17.56
CA GLY A 298 1.61 36.23 18.21
C GLY A 298 0.90 35.11 18.95
N PHE A 299 0.04 35.47 19.89
CA PHE A 299 -1.07 34.60 20.25
C PHE A 299 -1.97 34.50 19.01
N PRO A 300 -2.32 33.30 18.55
CA PRO A 300 -3.22 33.18 17.40
C PRO A 300 -4.53 33.87 17.74
N ASP A 301 -4.93 34.84 16.92
CA ASP A 301 -6.34 35.22 16.80
C ASP A 301 -7.17 33.97 16.48
N GLU A 302 -8.50 34.02 16.60
CA GLU A 302 -9.39 32.89 16.27
C GLU A 302 -9.19 32.35 14.84
N THR A 303 -8.67 33.18 13.92
CA THR A 303 -8.48 32.81 12.52
C THR A 303 -7.01 32.57 12.16
N ILE A 304 -6.68 31.37 11.72
CA ILE A 304 -5.33 30.99 11.28
C ILE A 304 -5.30 30.84 9.74
N CYS A 305 -4.22 31.29 9.12
CA CYS A 305 -4.00 31.06 7.68
C CYS A 305 -3.59 29.59 7.43
N PRO A 306 -4.30 28.83 6.59
CA PRO A 306 -4.01 27.40 6.34
C PRO A 306 -2.56 27.17 5.87
N PHE A 307 -2.04 28.06 5.02
CA PHE A 307 -0.67 27.98 4.52
C PHE A 307 0.38 28.20 5.62
N ALA A 308 0.11 29.13 6.55
CA ALA A 308 1.01 29.40 7.67
C ALA A 308 0.97 28.26 8.69
N TYR A 309 -0.22 27.75 9.01
CA TYR A 309 -0.42 26.56 9.84
C TYR A 309 0.39 25.40 9.29
N ALA A 310 0.16 25.06 8.02
CA ALA A 310 0.77 23.91 7.40
C ALA A 310 2.30 24.01 7.39
N TYR A 311 2.85 25.17 7.01
CA TYR A 311 4.29 25.37 6.99
C TYR A 311 4.92 25.30 8.38
N VAL A 312 4.32 25.94 9.39
CA VAL A 312 4.89 25.98 10.74
C VAL A 312 4.92 24.58 11.36
N LEU A 313 3.81 23.85 11.33
CA LEU A 313 3.77 22.49 11.91
C LEU A 313 4.63 21.50 11.12
N TRP A 314 4.61 21.58 9.79
CA TRP A 314 5.51 20.79 8.94
C TRP A 314 6.98 21.06 9.27
N ARG A 315 7.39 22.33 9.38
CA ARG A 315 8.77 22.70 9.74
C ARG A 315 9.13 22.25 11.15
N GLN A 316 8.23 22.43 12.11
CA GLN A 316 8.38 21.94 13.48
C GLN A 316 8.66 20.44 13.49
N LYS A 317 7.91 19.68 12.70
CA LYS A 317 8.06 18.23 12.60
C LYS A 317 9.39 17.82 11.97
N ILE A 318 9.72 18.33 10.77
CA ILE A 318 10.89 17.84 10.01
C ILE A 318 12.23 18.33 10.58
N ASP A 319 12.24 19.45 11.29
CA ASP A 319 13.43 19.96 12.00
C ASP A 319 13.46 19.53 13.48
N ASN A 320 12.46 18.78 13.95
CA ASN A 320 12.32 18.37 15.34
C ASN A 320 12.38 19.55 16.33
N PHE A 321 11.70 20.66 16.02
CA PHE A 321 11.57 21.77 16.95
C PHE A 321 10.65 21.37 18.10
N LYS A 322 11.09 21.61 19.33
CA LYS A 322 10.27 21.36 20.53
C LYS A 322 8.99 22.18 20.52
N GLN A 323 9.05 23.37 19.93
CA GLN A 323 7.97 24.35 19.96
C GLN A 323 7.81 25.04 18.60
N TYR A 324 6.57 25.31 18.19
CA TYR A 324 6.28 25.86 16.86
C TYR A 324 6.86 27.27 16.64
N TRP A 325 6.98 28.07 17.71
CA TRP A 325 7.56 29.41 17.65
C TRP A 325 9.07 29.44 17.39
N GLN A 326 9.73 28.27 17.36
CA GLN A 326 11.12 28.15 16.95
C GLN A 326 11.28 28.17 15.42
N VAL A 327 10.20 27.92 14.68
CA VAL A 327 10.21 27.95 13.21
C VAL A 327 10.59 29.35 12.73
N ASP A 328 11.49 29.41 11.73
CA ASP A 328 12.02 30.66 11.17
C ASP A 328 12.79 31.56 12.16
N ASN A 329 13.09 31.08 13.38
CA ASN A 329 14.03 31.75 14.29
C ASN A 329 15.49 31.45 13.88
N SER A 330 16.10 32.39 13.17
CA SER A 330 17.45 32.25 12.60
C SER A 330 18.55 31.97 13.62
N LYS A 331 18.37 32.36 14.89
CA LYS A 331 19.34 32.12 15.97
C LYS A 331 19.28 30.67 16.45
N LEU A 332 18.07 30.15 16.68
CA LEU A 332 17.87 28.76 17.15
C LEU A 332 18.19 27.74 16.06
N TYR A 333 17.93 28.09 14.81
CA TYR A 333 18.16 27.21 13.66
C TYR A 333 19.61 26.73 13.52
N ARG A 334 20.60 27.58 13.85
CA ARG A 334 22.02 27.18 13.76
C ARG A 334 22.42 26.12 14.79
N TYR A 335 21.84 26.16 15.99
CA TYR A 335 22.23 25.25 17.07
C TYR A 335 21.57 23.86 16.96
N GLN A 336 20.37 23.77 16.40
CA GLN A 336 19.62 22.51 16.34
C GLN A 336 19.97 21.63 15.14
N LEU A 337 20.44 22.21 14.02
CA LEU A 337 20.85 21.45 12.83
C LEU A 337 22.06 20.55 13.05
N ASP A 338 22.92 20.91 14.01
CA ASP A 338 24.13 20.16 14.34
C ASP A 338 23.84 19.07 15.38
N SER A 339 22.76 19.19 16.17
CA SER A 339 22.37 18.18 17.17
C SER A 339 21.33 17.16 16.67
N SER A 340 20.66 17.42 15.54
CA SER A 340 19.69 16.50 14.96
C SER A 340 20.38 15.42 14.13
N SER A 341 21.16 14.55 14.78
CA SER A 341 21.73 13.35 14.20
C SER A 341 20.67 12.24 14.24
N LEU A 342 20.06 11.90 13.10
CA LEU A 342 19.32 10.64 12.87
C LEU A 342 18.17 10.24 13.84
N GLU A 343 17.84 11.05 14.85
CA GLU A 343 16.72 10.82 15.78
C GLU A 343 15.34 11.01 15.15
N ASN A 344 15.27 11.35 13.87
CA ASN A 344 14.10 10.96 13.09
C ASN A 344 14.12 9.42 12.97
N VAL A 345 13.69 8.75 14.04
CA VAL A 345 13.51 7.29 14.19
C VAL A 345 12.81 6.70 12.96
N TRP A 346 11.97 7.50 12.31
CA TRP A 346 11.26 7.16 11.07
C TRP A 346 12.19 6.90 9.87
N LEU A 347 13.29 7.65 9.72
CA LEU A 347 14.27 7.43 8.64
C LEU A 347 15.21 6.27 8.98
N SER A 348 15.87 6.30 10.13
CA SER A 348 16.99 5.39 10.42
C SER A 348 16.60 3.90 10.40
N THR A 349 15.46 3.54 11.00
CA THR A 349 15.00 2.14 11.05
C THR A 349 14.51 1.60 9.69
N ASN A 350 13.95 2.46 8.84
CA ASN A 350 13.46 2.07 7.53
C ASN A 350 14.54 2.16 6.45
N LEU A 351 15.55 3.00 6.67
CA LEU A 351 16.63 3.23 5.73
C LEU A 351 17.54 2.02 5.60
N SER A 352 17.87 1.34 6.70
CA SER A 352 18.66 0.10 6.64
C SER A 352 17.92 -0.98 5.84
N SER A 353 16.60 -1.10 6.03
CA SER A 353 15.79 -2.02 5.24
C SER A 353 15.73 -1.61 3.77
N LEU A 354 15.55 -0.31 3.48
CA LEU A 354 15.60 0.24 2.13
C LEU A 354 16.96 0.00 1.45
N LEU A 355 18.05 0.22 2.17
CA LEU A 355 19.42 -0.01 1.73
C LEU A 355 19.60 -1.46 1.27
N THR A 356 19.31 -2.41 2.15
CA THR A 356 19.42 -3.83 1.83
C THR A 356 18.54 -4.22 0.64
N LYS A 357 17.36 -3.61 0.52
CA LYS A 357 16.42 -3.88 -0.58
C LYS A 357 16.93 -3.31 -1.91
N VAL A 358 17.39 -2.07 -1.94
CA VAL A 358 17.95 -1.41 -3.13
C VAL A 358 19.22 -2.11 -3.59
N GLU A 359 20.10 -2.49 -2.66
CA GLU A 359 21.32 -3.25 -2.94
C GLU A 359 21.01 -4.61 -3.57
N ARG A 360 20.09 -5.38 -2.98
CA ARG A 360 19.64 -6.69 -3.53
C ARG A 360 18.96 -6.53 -4.88
N ALA A 361 18.21 -5.45 -5.07
CA ALA A 361 17.36 -5.24 -6.23
C ALA A 361 18.13 -4.93 -7.51
N PHE A 362 19.08 -4.01 -7.43
CA PHE A 362 19.73 -3.46 -8.61
C PHE A 362 21.16 -4.00 -8.81
N ASP A 363 21.59 -4.94 -7.95
CA ASP A 363 22.97 -5.44 -7.89
C ASP A 363 23.98 -4.28 -7.97
N CYS A 364 23.60 -3.14 -7.37
CA CYS A 364 24.23 -1.87 -7.66
C CYS A 364 25.21 -1.51 -6.55
N ASN A 365 26.49 -1.73 -6.80
CA ASN A 365 27.57 -1.09 -6.04
C ASN A 365 27.66 0.44 -6.32
N SER A 366 26.60 1.05 -6.86
CA SER A 366 26.55 2.47 -7.21
C SER A 366 25.92 3.27 -6.08
N THR A 367 26.77 3.82 -5.23
CA THR A 367 26.37 4.74 -4.16
C THR A 367 25.63 5.97 -4.69
N GLY A 368 25.93 6.38 -5.93
CA GLY A 368 25.22 7.48 -6.58
C GLY A 368 23.77 7.17 -6.89
N LEU A 369 23.50 5.97 -7.42
CA LEU A 369 22.13 5.52 -7.62
C LEU A 369 21.39 5.41 -6.30
N PHE A 370 22.04 4.86 -5.27
CA PHE A 370 21.46 4.79 -3.92
C PHE A 370 21.07 6.17 -3.40
N PHE A 371 21.98 7.14 -3.40
CA PHE A 371 21.67 8.49 -2.93
C PHE A 371 20.61 9.17 -3.77
N TRP A 372 20.57 8.92 -5.08
CA TRP A 372 19.52 9.45 -5.94
C TRP A 372 18.15 8.86 -5.58
N ILE A 373 18.04 7.54 -5.39
CA ILE A 373 16.81 6.87 -4.93
C ILE A 373 16.37 7.44 -3.58
N LEU A 374 17.30 7.47 -2.62
CA LEU A 374 17.05 7.98 -1.27
C LEU A 374 16.56 9.42 -1.30
N ASN A 375 17.26 10.29 -2.02
CA ASN A 375 16.94 11.72 -2.08
C ASN A 375 15.62 11.99 -2.78
N SER A 376 15.32 11.24 -3.85
CA SER A 376 14.06 11.35 -4.57
C SER A 376 12.89 10.91 -3.68
N TYR A 377 13.04 9.76 -3.02
CA TYR A 377 12.05 9.25 -2.07
C TYR A 377 11.83 10.20 -0.89
N TYR A 378 12.92 10.68 -0.27
CA TYR A 378 12.86 11.58 0.87
C TYR A 378 12.22 12.92 0.51
N GLY A 379 12.61 13.50 -0.64
CA GLY A 379 12.05 14.75 -1.13
C GLY A 379 10.54 14.66 -1.37
N GLU A 380 10.08 13.57 -1.96
CA GLU A 380 8.64 13.32 -2.17
C GLU A 380 7.89 13.10 -0.85
N SER A 381 8.50 12.40 0.11
CA SER A 381 7.91 12.18 1.44
C SER A 381 7.72 13.50 2.19
N LEU A 382 8.70 14.40 2.10
CA LEU A 382 8.60 15.74 2.71
C LEU A 382 7.48 16.58 2.08
N LEU A 383 7.30 16.51 0.76
CA LEU A 383 6.24 17.22 0.05
C LEU A 383 4.86 16.64 0.36
N GLN A 384 4.74 15.32 0.43
CA GLN A 384 3.49 14.66 0.79
C GLN A 384 3.08 15.00 2.22
N LEU A 385 4.01 14.97 3.19
CA LEU A 385 3.74 15.41 4.56
C LEU A 385 3.26 16.88 4.60
N PHE A 386 3.85 17.76 3.79
CA PHE A 386 3.40 19.14 3.71
C PHE A 386 1.97 19.27 3.15
N LYS A 387 1.59 18.44 2.15
CA LYS A 387 0.21 18.42 1.64
C LYS A 387 -0.81 18.05 2.70
N GLU A 388 -0.49 17.10 3.56
CA GLU A 388 -1.40 16.68 4.63
C GLU A 388 -1.62 17.79 5.64
N PHE A 389 -0.55 18.47 6.05
CA PHE A 389 -0.66 19.65 6.89
C PHE A 389 -1.46 20.78 6.21
N LEU A 390 -1.39 20.92 4.89
CA LEU A 390 -2.25 21.83 4.14
C LEU A 390 -3.73 21.40 4.25
N ILE A 391 -4.04 20.14 3.94
CA ILE A 391 -5.41 19.60 3.99
C ILE A 391 -6.01 19.74 5.40
N GLU A 392 -5.22 19.43 6.43
CA GLU A 392 -5.63 19.55 7.84
C GLU A 392 -5.88 21.01 8.25
N GLY A 393 -5.09 21.95 7.71
CA GLY A 393 -5.22 23.38 7.99
C GLY A 393 -6.47 24.03 7.42
N GLN A 394 -7.33 23.31 6.68
CA GLN A 394 -8.57 23.87 6.14
C GLN A 394 -9.52 24.34 7.27
N PRO A 395 -10.34 25.39 7.01
CA PRO A 395 -11.07 26.16 8.02
C PRO A 395 -12.15 25.42 8.83
N SER A 396 -12.27 24.10 8.70
CA SER A 396 -13.17 23.27 9.52
C SER A 396 -12.73 23.13 10.98
N THR A 397 -11.58 23.69 11.39
CA THR A 397 -11.09 23.60 12.75
C THR A 397 -10.98 24.99 13.42
N ASN A 398 -12.04 25.39 14.13
CA ASN A 398 -11.97 26.38 15.23
C ASN A 398 -11.10 25.89 16.42
N ARG A 399 -10.06 25.07 16.16
CA ARG A 399 -9.28 24.40 17.18
C ARG A 399 -8.02 25.19 17.47
N CYS A 400 -7.69 25.28 18.77
CA CYS A 400 -6.38 25.70 19.22
C CYS A 400 -5.27 24.91 18.49
N ILE A 401 -4.12 25.56 18.26
CA ILE A 401 -2.90 25.05 17.58
C ILE A 401 -2.36 23.71 18.16
N PHE A 402 -2.89 23.25 19.30
CA PHE A 402 -2.47 22.04 19.99
C PHE A 402 -3.13 20.77 19.44
N VAL A 403 -3.27 20.64 18.12
CA VAL A 403 -3.69 19.35 17.55
C VAL A 403 -2.55 18.37 17.77
N ASP A 404 -2.87 17.21 18.36
CA ASP A 404 -1.96 16.07 18.34
C ASP A 404 -1.50 15.86 16.90
N TYR A 405 -0.18 15.84 16.67
CA TYR A 405 0.39 15.67 15.33
C TYR A 405 -0.40 14.60 14.56
N PRO A 406 -0.75 14.82 13.28
CA PRO A 406 -1.36 13.77 12.47
C PRO A 406 -0.51 12.52 12.68
N GLN A 407 -1.14 11.48 13.27
CA GLN A 407 -0.42 10.34 13.82
C GLN A 407 0.19 9.57 12.66
N GLY A 408 1.38 10.01 12.23
CA GLY A 408 2.16 9.58 11.07
C GLY A 408 1.45 8.55 10.22
N HIS A 409 0.42 8.97 9.50
CA HIS A 409 -0.38 8.03 8.73
C HIS A 409 0.54 7.44 7.66
N ILE A 410 0.63 6.11 7.59
CA ILE A 410 1.36 5.38 6.53
C ILE A 410 0.92 5.84 5.12
N GLU A 411 -0.25 6.46 5.04
CA GLU A 411 -0.83 7.13 3.88
C GLU A 411 0.03 8.29 3.33
N THR A 412 0.92 8.84 4.15
CA THR A 412 1.93 9.85 3.80
C THR A 412 3.01 9.36 2.86
N ILE A 413 3.19 8.03 2.74
CA ILE A 413 4.31 7.51 1.97
C ILE A 413 3.99 7.67 0.48
N PRO A 414 4.78 8.46 -0.26
CA PRO A 414 4.60 8.59 -1.69
C PRO A 414 4.68 7.20 -2.34
N ASN A 415 3.68 6.88 -3.16
CA ASN A 415 3.68 5.65 -3.95
C ASN A 415 4.73 5.80 -5.06
N ILE A 416 5.95 5.42 -4.70
CA ILE A 416 7.10 5.43 -5.57
C ILE A 416 7.42 3.99 -5.91
N ILE A 417 7.47 3.73 -7.20
CA ILE A 417 7.91 2.47 -7.73
C ILE A 417 9.18 2.71 -8.55
N ILE A 418 10.23 2.02 -8.18
CA ILE A 418 11.51 2.09 -8.88
C ILE A 418 11.60 0.86 -9.76
N ARG A 419 11.78 1.03 -11.06
CA ARG A 419 12.00 -0.11 -11.96
C ARG A 419 13.30 -0.04 -12.74
N GLU A 420 13.95 -1.18 -12.88
CA GLU A 420 15.02 -1.36 -13.88
C GLU A 420 14.37 -1.71 -15.22
N VAL A 421 14.70 -0.97 -16.27
CA VAL A 421 14.22 -1.21 -17.63
C VAL A 421 15.38 -1.73 -18.44
N ASN A 422 15.29 -3.00 -18.87
CA ASN A 422 16.19 -3.57 -19.87
C ASN A 422 15.68 -3.16 -21.24
N ASP A 423 16.04 -1.95 -21.67
CA ASP A 423 16.05 -1.64 -23.09
C ASP A 423 17.25 -2.36 -23.71
N ASN A 424 17.17 -2.86 -24.95
CA ASN A 424 18.23 -3.62 -25.64
C ASN A 424 19.58 -2.86 -25.77
N SER A 425 19.65 -1.65 -25.22
CA SER A 425 20.87 -0.88 -25.01
C SER A 425 21.79 -1.53 -23.95
N THR A 426 23.10 -1.31 -24.08
CA THR A 426 24.08 -1.69 -23.06
C THR A 426 23.94 -0.90 -21.75
N MET A 427 22.97 0.01 -21.65
CA MET A 427 22.69 0.82 -20.47
C MET A 427 21.43 0.34 -19.75
N LYS A 428 21.62 -0.15 -18.52
CA LYS A 428 20.54 -0.32 -17.55
C LYS A 428 19.91 1.05 -17.28
N LYS A 429 18.60 1.17 -17.50
CA LYS A 429 17.83 2.39 -17.23
C LYS A 429 17.02 2.18 -15.96
N ILE A 430 16.95 3.20 -15.10
CA ILE A 430 16.15 3.14 -13.88
C ILE A 430 15.06 4.21 -13.97
N GLU A 431 13.83 3.78 -13.80
CA GLU A 431 12.66 4.65 -13.85
C GLU A 431 12.09 4.85 -12.45
N PHE A 432 11.75 6.10 -12.16
CA PHE A 432 11.09 6.51 -10.92
C PHE A 432 9.62 6.82 -11.22
N LEU A 433 8.74 5.92 -10.82
CA LEU A 433 7.31 6.03 -11.07
C LEU A 433 6.63 6.65 -9.84
N LYS A 434 6.07 7.84 -10.03
CA LYS A 434 5.26 8.52 -9.02
C LYS A 434 3.78 8.32 -9.33
N SER A 435 3.02 7.70 -8.41
CA SER A 435 1.56 7.62 -8.58
C SER A 435 0.92 8.97 -8.31
N SER A 436 0.41 9.61 -9.36
CA SER A 436 -0.32 10.89 -9.28
C SER A 436 -1.80 10.73 -8.90
N HIS A 437 -2.33 9.49 -8.88
CA HIS A 437 -3.77 9.27 -9.04
C HIS A 437 -4.63 9.28 -7.78
N MET A 438 -4.08 9.40 -6.57
CA MET A 438 -4.89 9.29 -5.34
C MET A 438 -4.99 10.56 -4.49
N GLN A 439 -4.18 11.58 -4.76
CA GLN A 439 -4.20 12.80 -3.97
C GLN A 439 -4.17 14.01 -4.91
N PRO A 440 -4.96 15.06 -4.64
CA PRO A 440 -4.86 16.29 -5.41
C PRO A 440 -3.41 16.79 -5.40
N SER A 441 -2.98 17.34 -6.54
CA SER A 441 -1.66 17.96 -6.64
C SER A 441 -1.53 19.10 -5.62
N ILE A 442 -0.30 19.47 -5.26
CA ILE A 442 -0.10 20.64 -4.39
C ILE A 442 -0.78 21.87 -4.99
N SER A 443 -0.71 22.06 -6.31
CA SER A 443 -1.41 23.16 -6.99
C SER A 443 -2.92 23.10 -6.77
N GLU A 444 -3.55 21.94 -7.01
CA GLU A 444 -5.00 21.77 -6.82
C GLU A 444 -5.43 21.99 -5.36
N ILE A 445 -4.60 21.60 -4.38
CA ILE A 445 -4.85 21.88 -2.96
C ILE A 445 -4.76 23.37 -2.69
N ILE A 446 -3.71 24.03 -3.19
CA ILE A 446 -3.48 25.48 -3.03
C ILE A 446 -4.64 26.28 -3.65
N ASP A 447 -5.09 25.90 -4.85
CA ASP A 447 -6.14 26.61 -5.59
C ASP A 447 -7.51 26.57 -4.87
N ARG A 448 -7.71 25.56 -4.02
CA ARG A 448 -8.92 25.41 -3.19
C ARG A 448 -8.82 26.11 -1.83
N MET A 449 -7.67 26.65 -1.48
CA MET A 449 -7.42 27.25 -0.16
C MET A 449 -7.47 28.76 -0.21
N GLU A 450 -8.22 29.34 0.73
CA GLU A 450 -8.29 30.79 0.91
C GLU A 450 -7.42 31.24 2.08
N CYS A 451 -6.68 32.32 1.88
CA CYS A 451 -5.95 32.97 2.96
C CYS A 451 -6.81 34.11 3.53
N PRO A 452 -7.26 34.02 4.80
CA PRO A 452 -8.16 35.01 5.40
C PRO A 452 -7.55 36.43 5.49
N PHE A 453 -6.23 36.55 5.32
CA PHE A 453 -5.49 37.80 5.47
C PHE A 453 -4.93 38.35 4.15
N ASN A 454 -5.24 37.72 3.01
CA ASN A 454 -4.69 38.12 1.71
C ASN A 454 -5.80 38.28 0.66
N GLN A 455 -6.82 39.08 0.96
CA GLN A 455 -8.00 39.24 0.11
C GLN A 455 -7.80 40.20 -1.09
N GLY A 456 -6.58 40.74 -1.31
CA GLY A 456 -6.32 41.79 -2.32
C GLY A 456 -5.66 41.37 -3.64
N ASP A 457 -5.00 40.20 -3.72
CA ASP A 457 -4.14 39.84 -4.87
C ASP A 457 -4.58 38.53 -5.57
N LYS A 458 -5.77 38.52 -6.20
CA LYS A 458 -6.21 37.41 -7.06
C LYS A 458 -5.60 37.52 -8.47
N LEU A 459 -4.33 37.17 -8.60
CA LEU A 459 -3.68 36.86 -9.88
C LEU A 459 -2.88 35.55 -9.73
N TYR A 460 -3.46 34.46 -10.22
CA TYR A 460 -2.77 33.19 -10.42
C TYR A 460 -3.33 32.48 -11.65
N THR A 461 -2.55 32.55 -12.72
CA THR A 461 -2.50 31.56 -13.80
C THR A 461 -1.01 31.33 -14.07
N ASP A 462 -0.61 30.07 -14.21
CA ASP A 462 0.75 29.55 -14.45
C ASP A 462 1.66 29.27 -13.24
N LEU A 463 1.39 28.13 -12.59
CA LEU A 463 2.41 27.32 -11.92
C LEU A 463 2.26 25.85 -12.37
N SER A 464 3.05 25.42 -13.36
CA SER A 464 3.27 23.98 -13.63
C SER A 464 4.30 23.45 -12.62
N LEU A 465 3.85 22.67 -11.62
CA LEU A 465 4.63 22.16 -10.48
C LEU A 465 5.34 20.83 -10.74
#